data_AF-A0A7V9HZ26-F1
#
_entry.id   AF-A0A7V9HZ26-F1
#
_cell.length_a   1.000
_cell.length_b   1.000
_cell.length_c   1.000
_cell.angle_alpha   90.00
_cell.angle_beta   90.00
_cell.angle_gamma   90.00
#
_symmetry.space_group_name_H-M   'P 1'
#
loop_
_entity.id
_entity.type
_entity.pdbx_description
1 polymer ?
#
loop_
_entity_poly.entity_id
_entity_poly.type
_entity_poly.pdbx_seq_one_letter_code
_entity_poly.pdbx_strand_id
1 'polypeptide(L)'
;MSVYRRKIKGVKSKTYYMDVVINGYQHRKSLKTTDWKEARRLEKAEIAQLQNRPNPTVQSKAFGGMTITAAVEAYIQQRRAQVSPRMIAYWREGAVALSRHFEDLKLKHFSLAHVAVYQSTRLQQGKA
;
A
#
# COMPACT_ATOMS: atom_id res chain seq x y z
N MET A 1 7.15 0.98 -22.94
CA MET A 1 8.39 1.62 -22.46
C MET A 1 8.76 2.71 -23.46
N SER A 2 8.73 3.98 -23.04
CA SER A 2 9.09 5.06 -23.96
C SER A 2 9.72 6.22 -23.18
N VAL A 3 11.05 6.29 -23.20
CA VAL A 3 11.75 7.54 -22.88
C VAL A 3 11.46 8.48 -24.04
N TYR A 4 10.81 9.61 -23.75
CA TYR A 4 10.62 10.65 -24.74
C TYR A 4 11.27 11.95 -24.29
N ARG A 5 11.74 12.70 -25.29
CA ARG A 5 12.35 14.00 -25.11
C ARG A 5 11.26 15.05 -25.17
N ARG A 6 11.10 15.85 -24.10
CA ARG A 6 10.11 16.93 -24.07
C ARG A 6 10.80 18.25 -23.72
N LYS A 7 10.48 19.30 -24.49
CA LYS A 7 10.92 20.67 -24.19
C LYS A 7 10.00 21.26 -23.12
N ILE A 8 10.55 21.75 -22.02
CA ILE A 8 9.79 22.46 -20.99
C ILE A 8 9.56 23.88 -21.48
N LYS A 9 8.32 24.38 -21.42
CA LYS A 9 7.99 25.75 -21.80
C LYS A 9 8.77 26.71 -20.88
N GLY A 10 9.61 27.57 -21.45
CA GLY A 10 10.43 28.54 -20.71
C GLY A 10 11.90 28.14 -20.43
N VAL A 11 12.35 26.94 -20.79
CA VAL A 11 13.75 26.50 -20.58
C VAL A 11 14.42 26.19 -21.94
N LYS A 12 15.64 26.73 -22.17
CA LYS A 12 16.40 26.54 -23.43
C LYS A 12 16.94 25.11 -23.62
N SER A 13 17.01 24.30 -22.56
CA SER A 13 17.51 22.92 -22.60
C SER A 13 16.40 21.89 -22.84
N LYS A 14 16.71 20.83 -23.61
CA LYS A 14 15.81 19.70 -23.86
C LYS A 14 16.10 18.60 -22.84
N THR A 15 15.17 18.35 -21.93
CA THR A 15 15.32 17.34 -20.87
C THR A 15 14.59 16.04 -21.24
N TYR A 16 15.16 14.91 -20.86
CA TYR A 16 14.50 13.61 -21.00
C TYR A 16 13.51 13.35 -19.87
N TYR A 17 12.40 12.70 -20.21
CA TYR A 17 11.37 12.29 -19.28
C TYR A 17 11.20 10.78 -19.35
N MET A 18 10.95 10.16 -18.19
CA MET A 18 10.45 8.80 -18.13
C MET A 18 8.93 8.81 -18.05
N ASP A 19 8.31 7.84 -18.72
CA ASP A 19 6.88 7.58 -18.70
C ASP A 19 6.67 6.07 -18.75
N VAL A 20 6.43 5.50 -17.58
CA VAL A 20 6.36 4.06 -17.40
C VAL A 20 5.18 3.71 -16.51
N VAL A 21 4.49 2.63 -16.85
CA VAL A 21 3.47 2.04 -15.99
C VAL A 21 4.12 0.92 -15.21
N ILE A 22 4.16 1.05 -13.89
CA ILE A 22 4.70 0.03 -12.97
C ILE A 22 3.61 -0.25 -11.95
N ASN A 23 3.34 -1.53 -11.69
CA ASN A 23 2.37 -1.92 -10.65
C ASN A 23 0.94 -1.35 -10.86
N GLY A 24 0.56 -1.04 -12.10
CA GLY A 24 -0.73 -0.42 -12.44
C GLY A 24 -0.80 1.09 -12.27
N TYR A 25 0.29 1.75 -11.84
CA TYR A 25 0.38 3.20 -11.70
C TYR A 25 1.29 3.80 -12.77
N GLN A 26 0.87 4.92 -13.35
CA GLN A 26 1.68 5.68 -14.30
C GLN A 26 2.67 6.58 -13.55
N HIS A 27 3.95 6.35 -13.79
CA HIS A 27 5.05 7.15 -13.25
C HIS A 27 5.63 8.03 -14.35
N ARG A 28 5.42 9.34 -14.21
CA ARG A 28 5.97 10.36 -15.10
C ARG A 28 6.94 11.26 -14.34
N LYS A 29 8.21 11.24 -14.70
CA LYS A 29 9.27 11.98 -13.99
C LYS A 29 10.26 12.59 -14.97
N SER A 30 10.74 13.79 -14.67
CA SER A 30 11.87 14.39 -15.37
C SER A 30 13.16 13.71 -14.93
N LEU A 31 13.96 13.25 -15.89
CA LEU A 31 15.28 12.66 -15.64
C LEU A 31 16.37 13.73 -15.47
N LYS A 32 16.01 15.02 -15.55
CA LYS A 32 16.88 16.19 -15.35
C LYS A 32 18.20 16.17 -16.15
N THR A 33 18.26 15.40 -17.23
CA THR A 33 19.43 15.29 -18.10
C THR A 33 19.08 15.58 -19.55
N THR A 34 20.07 16.06 -20.28
CA THR A 34 20.00 16.35 -21.73
C THR A 34 20.77 15.32 -22.57
N ASP A 35 21.54 14.44 -21.93
CA ASP A 35 22.25 13.31 -22.55
C ASP A 35 21.36 12.06 -22.55
N TRP A 36 21.27 11.42 -23.71
CA TRP A 36 20.51 10.19 -23.91
C TRP A 36 21.07 8.99 -23.14
N LYS A 37 22.41 8.84 -23.08
CA LYS A 37 23.05 7.70 -22.40
C LYS A 37 22.78 7.78 -20.90
N GLU A 38 22.95 8.97 -20.32
CA GLU A 38 22.63 9.29 -18.94
C GLU A 38 21.13 9.07 -18.65
N ALA A 39 20.26 9.54 -19.55
CA ALA A 39 18.80 9.36 -19.40
C ALA A 39 18.41 7.89 -19.32
N ARG A 40 18.97 7.04 -20.20
CA ARG A 40 18.69 5.60 -20.21
C ARG A 40 19.20 4.90 -18.95
N ARG A 41 20.33 5.35 -18.40
CA ARG A 41 20.87 4.84 -17.12
C ARG A 41 19.97 5.22 -15.95
N LEU A 42 19.56 6.49 -15.87
CA LEU A 42 18.68 7.01 -14.83
C LEU A 42 17.29 6.39 -14.88
N GLU A 43 16.73 6.18 -16.08
CA GLU A 43 15.47 5.47 -16.26
C GLU A 43 15.55 4.07 -15.66
N LYS A 44 16.56 3.28 -16.02
CA LYS A 44 16.74 1.92 -15.48
C LYS A 44 16.87 1.93 -13.96
N ALA A 45 17.64 2.86 -13.40
CA ALA A 45 17.81 2.99 -11.95
C ALA A 45 16.49 3.33 -11.25
N GLU A 46 15.71 4.26 -11.79
CA GLU A 46 14.39 4.63 -11.25
C GLU A 46 13.37 3.51 -11.39
N ILE A 47 13.34 2.78 -12.51
CA ILE A 47 12.49 1.60 -12.68
C ILE A 47 12.83 0.54 -11.63
N ALA A 48 14.12 0.25 -11.43
CA ALA A 48 14.55 -0.72 -10.42
C ALA A 48 14.15 -0.28 -9.00
N GLN A 49 14.28 1.00 -8.67
CA GLN A 49 13.80 1.54 -7.40
C GLN A 49 12.28 1.41 -7.25
N LEU A 50 11.51 1.73 -8.30
CA LEU A 50 10.05 1.66 -8.28
C LEU A 50 9.55 0.21 -8.22
N GLN A 51 10.27 -0.74 -8.80
CA GLN A 51 9.97 -2.18 -8.69
C GLN A 51 10.25 -2.73 -7.28
N ASN A 52 11.31 -2.24 -6.63
CA ASN A 52 11.65 -2.64 -5.26
C ASN A 52 10.78 -1.98 -4.18
N ARG A 53 9.98 -0.97 -4.52
CA ARG A 53 9.03 -0.39 -3.56
C ARG A 53 7.91 -1.39 -3.29
N PRO A 54 7.51 -1.60 -2.02
CA PRO A 54 6.39 -2.47 -1.69
C PRO A 54 5.14 -1.96 -2.40
N ASN A 55 4.58 -2.80 -3.29
CA ASN A 55 3.40 -2.44 -4.05
C ASN A 55 2.17 -2.48 -3.10
N PRO A 56 1.53 -1.33 -2.82
CA PRO A 56 0.37 -1.28 -1.93
C PRO A 56 -0.80 -2.11 -2.46
N THR A 57 -0.94 -2.27 -3.78
CA THR A 57 -1.98 -3.09 -4.41
C THR A 57 -1.72 -4.58 -4.23
N VAL A 58 -0.47 -5.03 -4.22
CA VAL A 58 -0.13 -6.44 -3.93
C VAL A 58 -0.33 -6.73 -2.45
N GLN A 59 0.05 -5.80 -1.56
CA GLN A 59 -0.23 -5.96 -0.13
C GLN A 59 -1.73 -6.01 0.14
N SER A 60 -2.52 -5.10 -0.46
CA SER A 60 -4.00 -5.13 -0.37
C SER A 60 -4.59 -6.48 -0.81
N LYS A 61 -4.11 -7.05 -1.92
CA LYS A 61 -4.54 -8.39 -2.38
C LYS A 61 -4.14 -9.51 -1.40
N ALA A 62 -2.96 -9.41 -0.80
CA ALA A 62 -2.49 -10.37 0.20
C ALA A 62 -3.38 -10.35 1.46
N PHE A 63 -3.72 -9.16 1.97
CA PHE A 63 -4.63 -9.02 3.11
C PHE A 63 -6.06 -9.45 2.78
N GLY A 64 -6.55 -9.21 1.55
CA GLY A 64 -7.92 -9.57 1.17
C GLY A 64 -8.27 -11.06 1.32
N GLY A 65 -7.28 -11.95 1.17
CA GLY A 65 -7.46 -13.39 1.35
C GLY A 65 -7.40 -13.87 2.81
N MET A 66 -6.95 -13.02 3.74
CA MET A 66 -6.76 -13.35 5.14
C MET A 66 -8.04 -13.17 5.94
N THR A 67 -8.17 -13.95 7.02
CA THR A 67 -9.15 -13.70 8.08
C THR A 67 -8.73 -12.48 8.90
N ILE A 68 -9.66 -11.89 9.67
CA ILE A 68 -9.37 -10.74 10.53
C ILE A 68 -8.20 -11.05 11.49
N THR A 69 -8.21 -12.23 12.11
CA THR A 69 -7.15 -12.67 13.03
C THR A 69 -5.78 -12.71 12.35
N ALA A 70 -5.69 -13.35 11.18
CA ALA A 70 -4.43 -13.45 10.44
C ALA A 70 -3.95 -12.07 9.95
N ALA A 71 -4.88 -11.22 9.49
CA ALA A 71 -4.57 -9.89 9.01
C ALA A 71 -4.04 -8.97 10.12
N VAL A 72 -4.60 -9.04 11.33
CA VAL A 72 -4.14 -8.25 12.48
C VAL A 72 -2.71 -8.65 12.87
N GLU A 73 -2.39 -9.94 12.95
CA GLU A 73 -1.02 -10.37 13.27
C GLU A 73 -0.03 -9.98 12.16
N ALA A 74 -0.41 -10.14 10.89
CA ALA A 74 0.42 -9.67 9.78
C ALA A 74 0.67 -8.14 9.85
N TYR A 75 -0.35 -7.36 10.21
CA TYR A 75 -0.24 -5.92 10.43
C TYR A 75 0.71 -5.56 11.59
N ILE A 76 0.61 -6.29 12.71
CA ILE A 76 1.51 -6.15 13.86
C ILE A 76 2.95 -6.43 13.45
N GLN A 77 3.23 -7.55 12.79
CA GLN A 77 4.59 -7.92 12.39
C GLN A 77 5.21 -6.87 11.47
N GLN A 78 4.43 -6.34 10.52
CA GLN A 78 4.89 -5.30 9.61
C GLN A 78 5.31 -4.02 10.33
N ARG A 79 4.62 -3.66 11.42
CA ARG A 79 4.85 -2.40 12.15
C ARG A 79 5.64 -2.55 13.44
N ARG A 80 6.03 -3.76 13.83
CA ARG A 80 6.70 -4.03 15.11
C ARG A 80 7.95 -3.18 15.34
N ALA A 81 8.69 -2.85 14.28
CA ALA A 81 9.88 -1.98 14.37
C ALA A 81 9.55 -0.48 14.54
N GLN A 82 8.30 -0.08 14.30
CA GLN A 82 7.84 1.31 14.27
C GLN A 82 6.94 1.67 15.46
N VAL A 83 6.50 0.68 16.25
CA VAL A 83 5.55 0.91 17.36
C VAL A 83 6.05 0.32 18.67
N SER A 84 5.59 0.90 19.78
CA SER A 84 5.93 0.41 21.11
C SER A 84 5.25 -0.94 21.42
N PRO A 85 5.83 -1.75 22.31
CA PRO A 85 5.21 -3.01 22.75
C PRO A 85 3.79 -2.82 23.33
N ARG A 86 3.54 -1.69 24.01
CA ARG A 86 2.22 -1.36 24.54
C ARG A 86 1.17 -1.19 23.44
N MET A 87 1.54 -0.56 22.32
CA MET A 87 0.63 -0.39 21.18
C MET A 87 0.28 -1.75 20.56
N ILE A 88 1.26 -2.66 20.48
CA ILE A 88 1.03 -4.03 19.98
C ILE A 88 0.05 -4.78 20.88
N ALA A 89 0.20 -4.70 22.21
CA ALA A 89 -0.73 -5.30 23.16
C ALA A 89 -2.15 -4.75 22.99
N TYR A 90 -2.28 -3.43 22.90
CA TYR A 90 -3.56 -2.75 22.66
C TYR A 90 -4.26 -3.23 21.38
N TRP A 91 -3.52 -3.37 20.27
CA TRP A 91 -4.07 -3.90 19.02
C TRP A 91 -4.53 -5.36 19.15
N ARG A 92 -3.75 -6.21 19.83
CA ARG A 92 -4.12 -7.62 20.06
C ARG A 92 -5.38 -7.73 20.90
N GLU A 93 -5.45 -7.00 22.01
CA GLU A 93 -6.60 -6.98 22.90
C GLU A 93 -7.87 -6.52 22.18
N GLY A 94 -7.78 -5.43 21.40
CA GLY A 94 -8.90 -4.94 20.59
C GLY A 94 -9.35 -5.93 19.52
N ALA A 95 -8.42 -6.68 18.94
CA ALA A 95 -8.72 -7.67 17.90
C ALA A 95 -9.44 -8.92 18.43
N VAL A 96 -9.29 -9.29 19.71
CA VAL A 96 -9.93 -10.50 20.27
C VAL A 96 -11.44 -10.51 20.03
N ALA A 97 -12.12 -9.40 20.29
CA ALA A 97 -13.58 -9.32 20.14
C ALA A 97 -14.01 -9.35 18.68
N LEU A 98 -13.23 -8.74 17.78
CA LEU A 98 -13.48 -8.76 16.34
C LEU A 98 -13.25 -10.15 15.76
N SER A 99 -12.11 -10.77 16.10
CA SER A 99 -11.75 -12.13 15.69
C SER A 99 -12.79 -13.17 16.12
N ARG A 100 -13.35 -13.04 17.34
CA ARG A 100 -14.41 -13.93 17.81
C ARG A 100 -15.75 -13.75 17.09
N HIS A 101 -16.08 -12.52 16.68
CA HIS A 101 -17.37 -12.27 16.03
C HIS A 101 -17.37 -12.67 14.56
N PHE A 102 -16.25 -12.45 13.88
CA PHE A 102 -16.15 -12.64 12.44
C PHE A 102 -15.47 -13.96 12.05
N GLU A 103 -14.81 -14.65 12.98
CA GLU A 103 -14.20 -15.98 12.81
C GLU A 103 -13.41 -16.09 11.49
N ASP A 104 -13.92 -16.87 10.53
CA ASP A 104 -13.28 -17.17 9.25
C ASP A 104 -13.63 -16.18 8.12
N LEU A 105 -14.33 -15.09 8.43
CA LEU A 105 -14.66 -14.05 7.44
C LEU A 105 -13.38 -13.44 6.88
N LYS A 106 -13.18 -13.63 5.58
CA LYS A 106 -12.06 -13.05 4.85
C LYS A 106 -12.28 -11.57 4.61
N LEU A 107 -11.21 -10.79 4.68
CA LEU A 107 -11.27 -9.33 4.51
C LEU A 107 -11.88 -8.90 3.16
N LYS A 108 -11.73 -9.68 2.09
CA LYS A 108 -12.37 -9.40 0.79
C LYS A 108 -13.90 -9.45 0.81
N HIS A 109 -14.49 -10.10 1.82
CA HIS A 109 -15.95 -10.18 2.01
C HIS A 109 -16.44 -9.22 3.11
N PHE A 110 -15.51 -8.55 3.80
CA PHE A 110 -15.84 -7.57 4.82
C PHE A 110 -16.52 -6.37 4.19
N SER A 111 -17.65 -5.94 4.76
CA SER A 111 -18.47 -4.86 4.21
C SER A 111 -19.05 -4.00 5.33
N LEU A 112 -19.62 -2.84 4.98
CA LEU A 112 -20.24 -1.94 5.94
C LEU A 112 -21.41 -2.59 6.69
N ALA A 113 -22.12 -3.53 6.06
CA ALA A 113 -23.19 -4.27 6.72
C ALA A 113 -22.66 -5.10 7.91
N HIS A 114 -21.50 -5.74 7.74
CA HIS A 114 -20.84 -6.49 8.81
C HIS A 114 -20.44 -5.58 9.98
N VAL A 115 -19.99 -4.35 9.68
CA VAL A 115 -19.67 -3.35 10.72
C VAL A 115 -20.91 -2.95 11.50
N ALA A 116 -22.01 -2.65 10.79
CA ALA A 116 -23.27 -2.27 11.43
C ALA A 116 -23.81 -3.38 12.34
N VAL A 117 -23.80 -4.63 11.86
CA VAL A 117 -24.20 -5.80 12.65
C VAL A 117 -23.35 -5.92 13.91
N TYR A 118 -22.03 -5.84 13.78
CA TYR A 118 -21.13 -5.92 14.93
C TYR A 118 -21.38 -4.82 15.96
N GLN A 119 -21.56 -3.57 15.49
CA GLN A 119 -21.88 -2.45 16.38
C GLN A 119 -23.20 -2.67 17.12
N SER A 120 -24.25 -3.10 16.43
CA SER A 120 -25.53 -3.43 17.06
C SER A 120 -25.40 -4.55 18.09
N THR A 121 -24.66 -5.62 17.78
CA THR A 121 -24.39 -6.71 18.73
C THR A 121 -23.63 -6.23 19.97
N ARG A 122 -22.65 -5.34 19.80
CA ARG A 122 -21.87 -4.76 20.90
C ARG A 122 -22.72 -3.87 21.81
N LEU A 123 -23.61 -3.07 21.22
CA LEU A 123 -24.58 -2.26 21.97
C LEU A 123 -25.55 -3.14 22.77
N GLN A 124 -26.08 -4.20 22.17
CA GLN A 124 -26.95 -5.16 22.87
C GLN A 124 -26.26 -5.87 24.04
N GLN A 125 -24.95 -6.07 23.95
CA GLN A 125 -24.13 -6.65 25.03
C GLN A 125 -23.78 -5.63 26.13
N GLY A 126 -24.26 -4.38 26.06
CA GLY A 126 -23.93 -3.30 26.99
C GLY A 126 -22.48 -2.83 26.89
N LYS A 127 -21.81 -3.10 25.77
CA LYS A 127 -20.39 -2.78 25.53
C LYS A 127 -20.29 -1.80 24.38
N ALA A 128 -20.68 -0.55 24.63
CA ALA A 128 -20.42 0.59 23.75
C ALA A 128 -18.96 1.04 23.88
#